data_AF-M6R587-F1
#
_entry.id   AF-M6R587-F1
#
_cell.length_a   1.000
_cell.length_b   1.000
_cell.length_c   1.000
_cell.angle_alpha   90.00
_cell.angle_beta   90.00
_cell.angle_gamma   90.00
#
_symmetry.space_group_name_H-M   'P 1'
#
loop_
_entity.id
_entity.type
_entity.pdbx_description
1 polymer ?
#
loop_
_entity_poly.entity_id
_entity_poly.type
_entity_poly.pdbx_seq_one_letter_code
_entity_poly.pdbx_strand_id
1 'polypeptide(L)'
;MSVLASLGIAKPNWFLKLIGPIFWKSLKWILPFVFKKGLLSKPLPPGLPGAGNPNYMTNLFAIGRDNANGKIVRRGKNIDVKWKYSKENQTLIQNMTASMQQIGDAYGGQFGPLATFLLFNRIISVHSLGGCILSANPDKGVVSETGEVFGYKNLFIADGSVIPSSIGFHPVMTISAVAEHTAASICAGL
;
A
#
# COMPACT_ATOMS: atom_id res chain seq x y z
N MET A 1 -17.20 -22.94 -14.82
CA MET A 1 -17.55 -21.68 -14.13
C MET A 1 -16.53 -20.63 -14.50
N SER A 2 -16.94 -19.58 -15.20
CA SER A 2 -16.09 -18.44 -15.54
C SER A 2 -16.34 -17.34 -14.52
N VAL A 3 -15.41 -17.10 -13.61
CA VAL A 3 -15.56 -16.00 -12.65
C VAL A 3 -14.22 -15.35 -12.46
N LEU A 4 -14.04 -14.05 -12.73
CA LEU A 4 -13.10 -13.30 -11.90
C LEU A 4 -13.13 -11.79 -12.11
N ALA A 5 -13.55 -11.12 -11.04
CA ALA A 5 -13.41 -9.70 -10.90
C ALA A 5 -12.75 -9.41 -9.55
N SER A 6 -11.44 -9.21 -9.59
CA SER A 6 -10.91 -8.12 -8.77
C SER A 6 -11.37 -6.84 -9.47
N LEU A 7 -12.27 -6.08 -8.83
CA LEU A 7 -12.81 -4.82 -9.35
C LEU A 7 -13.29 -4.82 -10.83
N GLY A 8 -13.64 -5.98 -11.40
CA GLY A 8 -14.28 -6.09 -12.71
C GLY A 8 -13.39 -5.92 -13.95
N ILE A 9 -12.06 -6.11 -13.87
CA ILE A 9 -11.20 -5.98 -15.08
C ILE A 9 -10.62 -7.35 -15.48
N ALA A 10 -10.94 -7.79 -16.71
CA ALA A 10 -10.26 -8.91 -17.38
C ALA A 10 -8.74 -8.73 -17.33
N LYS A 11 -7.97 -9.83 -17.40
CA LYS A 11 -6.51 -9.76 -17.57
C LYS A 11 -6.21 -8.81 -18.74
N PRO A 12 -5.60 -7.63 -18.52
CA PRO A 12 -5.38 -6.67 -19.59
C PRO A 12 -4.45 -7.30 -20.62
N ASN A 13 -4.71 -7.01 -21.90
CA ASN A 13 -3.86 -7.48 -22.99
C ASN A 13 -2.43 -6.93 -22.82
N TRP A 14 -1.47 -7.56 -23.50
CA TRP A 14 -0.06 -7.23 -23.38
C TRP A 14 0.24 -5.75 -23.69
N PHE A 15 -0.51 -5.16 -24.63
CA PHE A 15 -0.37 -3.77 -25.02
C PHE A 15 -0.75 -2.82 -23.87
N LEU A 16 -1.91 -3.02 -23.23
CA LEU A 16 -2.36 -2.22 -22.10
C LEU A 16 -1.42 -2.32 -20.89
N LYS A 17 -0.83 -3.50 -20.65
CA LYS A 17 0.19 -3.69 -19.61
C LYS A 17 1.46 -2.88 -19.89
N LEU A 18 1.84 -2.75 -21.17
CA LEU A 18 3.04 -2.02 -21.58
C LEU A 18 2.84 -0.51 -21.44
N ILE A 19 1.72 0.02 -21.93
CA ILE A 19 1.48 1.48 -21.95
C ILE A 19 0.92 2.01 -20.63
N GLY A 20 0.20 1.19 -19.86
CA GLY A 20 -0.50 1.60 -18.64
C GLY A 20 0.39 2.36 -17.65
N PRO A 21 1.58 1.86 -17.25
CA PRO A 21 2.46 2.53 -16.31
C PRO A 21 2.88 3.95 -16.72
N ILE A 22 2.90 4.24 -18.04
CA ILE A 22 3.20 5.57 -18.58
C ILE A 22 2.05 6.55 -18.25
N PHE A 23 0.81 6.09 -18.42
CA PHE A 23 -0.40 6.88 -18.14
C PHE A 23 -0.66 7.12 -16.65
N TRP A 24 -0.01 6.38 -15.74
CA TRP A 24 -0.14 6.57 -14.29
C TRP A 24 0.06 8.02 -13.84
N LYS A 25 1.03 8.72 -14.43
CA LYS A 25 1.32 10.13 -14.06
C LYS A 25 0.21 11.10 -14.49
N SER A 26 -0.54 10.75 -15.53
CA SER A 26 -1.63 11.57 -16.08
C SER A 26 -2.94 11.35 -15.33
N LEU A 27 -3.11 10.18 -14.69
CA LEU A 27 -4.30 9.85 -13.89
C LEU A 27 -4.60 10.89 -12.80
N LYS A 28 -3.60 11.58 -12.23
CA LYS A 28 -3.84 12.64 -11.24
C LYS A 28 -4.69 13.80 -11.76
N TRP A 29 -4.63 14.10 -13.06
CA TRP A 29 -5.41 15.16 -13.70
C TRP A 29 -6.76 14.63 -14.17
N ILE A 30 -6.81 13.38 -14.60
CA ILE A 30 -7.99 12.74 -15.20
C ILE A 30 -8.96 12.25 -14.12
N LEU A 31 -8.46 11.58 -13.08
CA LEU A 31 -9.30 10.93 -12.05
C LEU A 31 -10.28 11.90 -11.38
N PRO A 32 -9.90 13.11 -10.92
CA PRO A 32 -10.85 14.02 -10.28
C PRO A 32 -12.03 14.37 -11.19
N PHE A 33 -11.77 14.57 -12.48
CA PHE A 33 -12.80 14.83 -13.47
C PHE A 33 -13.71 13.61 -13.69
N VAL A 34 -13.11 12.42 -13.82
CA VAL A 34 -13.84 11.16 -14.02
C VAL A 34 -14.73 10.84 -12.82
N PHE A 35 -14.24 11.04 -11.58
CA PHE A 35 -15.04 10.92 -10.36
C PHE A 35 -16.16 11.97 -10.28
N LYS A 36 -15.86 13.24 -10.59
CA LYS A 36 -16.86 14.31 -10.62
C LYS A 36 -17.99 14.03 -11.61
N LYS A 37 -17.70 13.38 -12.74
CA LYS A 37 -18.69 12.96 -13.75
C LYS A 37 -19.39 11.64 -13.42
N GLY A 38 -19.02 10.99 -12.31
CA GLY A 38 -19.59 9.73 -11.88
C GLY A 38 -19.27 8.54 -12.79
N LEU A 39 -18.21 8.64 -13.59
CA LEU A 39 -17.84 7.62 -14.58
C LEU A 39 -17.15 6.40 -13.94
N LEU A 40 -16.54 6.57 -12.76
CA LEU A 40 -15.91 5.50 -11.97
C LEU A 40 -16.75 5.08 -10.73
N SER A 41 -17.86 5.78 -10.46
CA SER A 41 -18.72 5.50 -9.30
C SER A 41 -19.95 4.68 -9.65
N LYS A 42 -20.19 4.41 -10.94
CA LYS A 42 -21.24 3.49 -11.38
C LYS A 42 -20.66 2.09 -11.52
N PRO A 43 -21.36 1.05 -11.07
CA PRO A 43 -20.95 -0.32 -11.35
C PRO A 43 -20.84 -0.52 -12.86
N LEU A 44 -19.80 -1.23 -13.27
CA LEU A 44 -19.65 -1.60 -14.68
C LEU A 44 -20.87 -2.43 -15.11
N PRO A 45 -21.37 -2.25 -16.34
CA PRO A 45 -22.53 -3.01 -16.82
C PRO A 45 -22.22 -4.51 -16.77
N PRO A 46 -23.22 -5.35 -16.40
CA PRO A 46 -23.06 -6.80 -16.40
C PRO A 46 -22.70 -7.30 -17.81
N GLY A 47 -21.82 -8.31 -17.91
CA GLY A 47 -21.44 -8.93 -19.18
C GLY A 47 -20.14 -8.44 -19.82
N LEU A 48 -19.38 -7.53 -19.19
CA LEU A 48 -17.99 -7.29 -19.59
C LEU A 48 -17.14 -8.56 -19.41
N PRO A 49 -16.14 -8.82 -20.26
CA PRO A 49 -15.25 -9.97 -20.10
C PRO A 49 -14.66 -10.02 -18.68
N GLY A 50 -14.89 -11.13 -17.96
CA GLY A 50 -14.43 -11.33 -16.58
C GLY A 50 -15.39 -10.84 -15.48
N ALA A 51 -16.48 -10.15 -15.80
CA ALA A 51 -17.46 -9.71 -14.81
C ALA A 51 -18.29 -10.90 -14.28
N GLY A 52 -18.10 -11.27 -13.01
CA GLY A 52 -18.90 -12.26 -12.28
C GLY A 52 -20.06 -11.65 -11.50
N ASN A 53 -20.87 -12.49 -10.84
CA ASN A 53 -21.94 -12.02 -9.96
C ASN A 53 -21.35 -11.50 -8.63
N PRO A 54 -21.61 -10.24 -8.23
CA PRO A 54 -21.04 -9.63 -7.02
C PRO A 54 -21.44 -10.33 -5.72
N ASN A 55 -22.56 -11.07 -5.70
CA ASN A 55 -22.99 -11.84 -4.54
C ASN A 55 -22.05 -13.01 -4.21
N TYR A 56 -21.17 -13.39 -5.14
CA TYR A 56 -20.20 -14.48 -4.98
C TYR A 56 -18.76 -13.96 -5.08
N MET A 57 -18.51 -12.73 -4.65
CA MET A 57 -17.18 -12.12 -4.61
C MET A 57 -16.70 -11.94 -3.19
N THR A 58 -15.39 -12.10 -2.99
CA THR A 58 -14.69 -11.77 -1.76
C THR A 58 -13.40 -11.02 -2.07
N ASN A 59 -12.99 -10.14 -1.16
CA ASN A 59 -11.72 -9.42 -1.28
C ASN A 59 -10.65 -10.11 -0.47
N LEU A 60 -9.50 -10.37 -1.10
CA LEU A 60 -8.31 -10.86 -0.42
C LEU A 60 -7.30 -9.72 -0.30
N PHE A 61 -6.85 -9.46 0.91
CA PHE A 61 -5.76 -8.52 1.19
C PHE A 61 -4.53 -9.30 1.62
N ALA A 62 -3.51 -9.32 0.78
CA ALA A 62 -2.22 -9.89 1.14
C ALA A 62 -1.34 -8.81 1.79
N ILE A 63 -0.76 -9.17 2.93
CA ILE A 63 0.23 -8.35 3.64
C ILE A 63 1.50 -9.19 3.74
N GLY A 64 2.65 -8.55 3.55
CA GLY A 64 3.93 -9.19 3.79
C GLY A 64 5.01 -8.16 4.02
N ARG A 65 6.23 -8.64 4.29
CA ARG A 65 7.36 -7.80 4.65
C ARG A 65 8.13 -7.36 3.41
N ASP A 66 7.87 -6.13 2.97
CA ASP A 66 8.62 -5.48 1.90
C ASP A 66 10.01 -5.00 2.37
N ASN A 67 10.80 -4.52 1.43
CA ASN A 67 12.15 -4.03 1.67
C ASN A 67 12.25 -2.67 2.40
N ALA A 68 11.13 -2.01 2.69
CA ALA A 68 11.01 -0.77 3.46
C ALA A 68 11.91 0.39 3.00
N ASN A 69 12.32 0.42 1.72
CA ASN A 69 13.31 1.38 1.21
C ASN A 69 12.69 2.55 0.41
N GLY A 70 11.35 2.69 0.45
CA GLY A 70 10.64 3.80 -0.16
C GLY A 70 11.06 5.13 0.47
N LYS A 71 11.17 6.19 -0.34
CA LYS A 71 11.56 7.52 0.14
C LYS A 71 10.44 8.53 -0.06
N ILE A 72 9.98 9.13 1.02
CA ILE A 72 9.10 10.29 0.99
C ILE A 72 9.93 11.52 0.60
N VAL A 73 9.51 12.25 -0.43
CA VAL A 73 10.21 13.44 -0.94
C VAL A 73 9.26 14.61 -1.11
N ARG A 74 9.75 15.81 -0.80
CA ARG A 74 9.01 17.04 -1.07
C ARG A 74 9.18 17.44 -2.54
N ARG A 75 8.09 17.81 -3.20
CA ARG A 75 8.05 18.43 -4.54
C ARG A 75 7.27 19.74 -4.48
N GLY A 76 7.98 20.84 -4.26
CA GLY A 76 7.36 22.16 -4.09
C GLY A 76 6.47 22.19 -2.84
N LYS A 77 5.15 22.34 -3.03
CA LYS A 77 4.14 22.30 -1.95
C LYS A 77 3.59 20.89 -1.69
N ASN A 78 3.93 19.90 -2.53
CA ASN A 78 3.41 18.54 -2.44
C ASN A 78 4.45 17.59 -1.85
N ILE A 79 3.98 16.42 -1.41
CA ILE A 79 4.80 15.27 -1.04
C ILE A 79 4.60 14.16 -2.08
N ASP A 80 5.64 13.39 -2.34
CA ASP A 80 5.64 12.26 -3.27
C ASP A 80 6.43 11.09 -2.66
N VAL A 81 6.17 9.87 -3.13
CA VAL A 81 6.88 8.68 -2.70
C VAL A 81 7.69 8.14 -3.87
N LYS A 82 9.02 8.17 -3.73
CA LYS A 82 9.94 7.52 -4.67
C LYS A 82 10.21 6.10 -4.20
N TRP A 83 9.55 5.15 -4.87
CA TRP A 83 9.75 3.74 -4.60
C TRP A 83 9.52 2.91 -5.87
N LYS A 84 10.47 2.03 -6.21
CA LYS A 84 10.31 1.06 -7.31
C LYS A 84 9.77 -0.27 -6.78
N TYR A 85 8.73 -0.19 -5.94
CA TYR A 85 8.16 -1.31 -5.17
C TYR A 85 8.08 -2.60 -5.99
N SER A 86 7.40 -2.58 -7.13
CA SER A 86 7.13 -3.78 -7.91
C SER A 86 8.36 -4.40 -8.55
N LYS A 87 9.40 -3.60 -8.82
CA LYS A 87 10.68 -4.12 -9.33
C LYS A 87 11.52 -4.71 -8.20
N GLU A 88 11.50 -4.07 -7.03
CA GLU A 88 12.38 -4.40 -5.91
C GLU A 88 11.81 -5.49 -4.99
N ASN A 89 10.50 -5.73 -5.02
CA ASN A 89 9.79 -6.71 -4.18
C ASN A 89 9.12 -7.83 -5.01
N GLN A 90 9.74 -8.25 -6.13
CA GLN A 90 9.15 -9.22 -7.06
C GLN A 90 8.82 -10.57 -6.40
N THR A 91 9.75 -11.11 -5.61
CA THR A 91 9.56 -12.39 -4.91
C THR A 91 8.38 -12.31 -3.93
N LEU A 92 8.28 -11.21 -3.17
CA LEU A 92 7.16 -10.99 -2.25
C LEU A 92 5.82 -10.96 -3.01
N ILE A 93 5.76 -10.22 -4.12
CA ILE A 93 4.58 -10.14 -4.97
C ILE A 93 4.18 -11.51 -5.53
N GLN A 94 5.15 -12.29 -6.01
CA GLN A 94 4.93 -13.64 -6.52
C GLN A 94 4.36 -14.55 -5.43
N ASN A 95 4.95 -14.54 -4.24
CA ASN A 95 4.50 -15.36 -3.11
C ASN A 95 3.10 -14.99 -2.63
N MET A 96 2.80 -13.69 -2.50
CA MET A 96 1.46 -13.21 -2.13
C MET A 96 0.42 -13.60 -3.20
N THR A 97 0.75 -13.45 -4.48
CA THR A 97 -0.12 -13.82 -5.60
C THR A 97 -0.40 -15.33 -5.61
N ALA A 98 0.63 -16.15 -5.44
CA ALA A 98 0.50 -17.60 -5.37
C ALA A 98 -0.36 -18.04 -4.17
N SER A 99 -0.15 -17.43 -3.00
CA SER A 99 -0.93 -17.74 -1.79
C SER A 99 -2.41 -17.40 -1.97
N MET A 100 -2.72 -16.23 -2.55
CA MET A 100 -4.11 -15.86 -2.84
C MET A 100 -4.74 -16.76 -3.90
N GLN A 101 -3.97 -17.22 -4.89
CA GLN A 101 -4.44 -18.21 -5.87
C GLN A 101 -4.77 -19.55 -5.21
N GLN A 102 -3.91 -20.06 -4.32
CA GLN A 102 -4.16 -21.29 -3.57
C GLN A 102 -5.43 -21.22 -2.73
N ILE A 103 -5.70 -20.07 -2.09
CA ILE A 103 -6.98 -19.84 -1.39
C ILE A 103 -8.14 -19.91 -2.39
N GLY A 104 -8.04 -19.23 -3.54
CA GLY A 104 -9.05 -19.31 -4.60
C GLY A 104 -9.35 -20.75 -5.01
N ASP A 105 -8.31 -21.52 -5.34
CA ASP A 105 -8.41 -22.90 -5.79
C ASP A 105 -9.05 -23.81 -4.74
N ALA A 106 -8.68 -23.65 -3.47
CA ALA A 106 -9.21 -24.45 -2.35
C ALA A 106 -10.73 -24.26 -2.15
N TYR A 107 -11.25 -23.07 -2.43
CA TYR A 107 -12.69 -22.78 -2.35
C TYR A 107 -13.42 -22.99 -3.69
N GLY A 108 -12.77 -23.54 -4.70
CA GLY A 108 -13.32 -23.66 -6.06
C GLY A 108 -13.60 -22.31 -6.73
N GLY A 109 -13.02 -21.23 -6.18
CA GLY A 109 -13.05 -19.90 -6.75
C GLY A 109 -11.90 -19.70 -7.73
N GLN A 110 -11.87 -18.52 -8.32
CA GLN A 110 -10.80 -18.11 -9.21
C GLN A 110 -10.24 -16.80 -8.63
N PHE A 111 -8.92 -16.63 -8.59
CA PHE A 111 -8.24 -15.45 -8.03
C PHE A 111 -7.73 -14.44 -9.09
N GLY A 112 -7.95 -13.15 -8.86
CA GLY A 112 -7.58 -12.06 -9.75
C GLY A 112 -6.96 -10.89 -8.99
N PRO A 113 -5.80 -10.34 -9.42
CA PRO A 113 -5.21 -9.15 -8.81
C PRO A 113 -5.95 -7.86 -9.14
N LEU A 114 -5.83 -6.83 -8.29
CA LEU A 114 -6.40 -5.49 -8.51
C LEU A 114 -6.07 -4.94 -9.90
N ALA A 115 -7.09 -4.37 -10.55
CA ALA A 115 -6.98 -3.63 -11.80
C ALA A 115 -5.79 -2.66 -11.85
N THR A 116 -5.59 -1.92 -10.76
CA THR A 116 -4.48 -0.96 -10.61
C THR A 116 -3.12 -1.63 -10.69
N PHE A 117 -2.98 -2.80 -10.07
CA PHE A 117 -1.78 -3.62 -10.15
C PHE A 117 -1.59 -4.17 -11.57
N LEU A 118 -2.65 -4.73 -12.17
CA LEU A 118 -2.61 -5.32 -13.51
C LEU A 118 -2.26 -4.32 -14.61
N LEU A 119 -2.78 -3.09 -14.53
CA LEU A 119 -2.63 -2.05 -15.56
C LEU A 119 -1.42 -1.16 -15.33
N PHE A 120 -1.12 -0.82 -14.07
CA PHE A 120 -0.13 0.23 -13.74
C PHE A 120 1.09 -0.30 -13.01
N ASN A 121 1.11 -1.59 -12.63
CA ASN A 121 2.12 -2.18 -11.77
C ASN A 121 2.30 -1.39 -10.46
N ARG A 122 1.17 -0.92 -9.90
CA ARG A 122 1.11 -0.14 -8.66
C ARG A 122 0.38 -0.91 -7.59
N ILE A 123 0.97 -0.93 -6.40
CA ILE A 123 0.31 -1.43 -5.20
C ILE A 123 -0.58 -0.34 -4.59
N ILE A 124 -1.53 -0.79 -3.77
CA ILE A 124 -2.26 0.04 -2.83
C ILE A 124 -1.89 -0.49 -1.45
N SER A 125 -1.46 0.40 -0.56
CA SER A 125 -1.27 0.08 0.85
C SER A 125 -2.01 1.10 1.69
N VAL A 126 -2.64 0.62 2.74
CA VAL A 126 -3.23 1.43 3.82
C VAL A 126 -2.35 1.44 5.06
N HIS A 127 -1.22 0.73 5.04
CA HIS A 127 -0.27 0.59 6.14
C HIS A 127 1.04 1.31 5.77
N SER A 128 0.99 2.63 5.64
CA SER A 128 2.20 3.43 5.44
C SER A 128 2.97 3.52 6.75
N LEU A 129 4.20 3.02 6.75
CA LEU A 129 5.12 3.02 7.89
C LEU A 129 6.45 3.66 7.51
N GLY A 130 7.11 4.28 8.48
CA GLY A 130 8.41 4.90 8.31
C GLY A 130 8.36 6.35 7.81
N GLY A 131 9.55 6.94 7.65
CA GLY A 131 9.75 8.34 7.29
C GLY A 131 10.46 9.13 8.39
N CYS A 132 10.07 8.92 9.64
CA CYS A 132 10.67 9.54 10.83
C CYS A 132 11.11 8.45 11.82
N ILE A 133 11.91 7.50 11.35
CA ILE A 133 12.15 6.23 12.05
C ILE A 133 12.89 6.39 13.38
N LEU A 134 12.52 5.56 14.36
CA LEU A 134 13.25 5.34 15.62
C LEU A 134 14.67 4.84 15.33
N SER A 135 15.64 5.36 16.07
CA SER A 135 17.03 4.93 16.00
C SER A 135 17.77 5.28 17.29
N ALA A 136 18.79 4.50 17.63
CA ALA A 136 19.76 4.85 18.67
C ALA A 136 20.80 5.89 18.18
N ASN A 137 20.84 6.17 16.88
CA ASN A 137 21.82 7.07 16.25
C ASN A 137 21.12 8.11 15.32
N PRO A 138 21.40 9.42 15.48
CA PRO A 138 20.83 10.49 14.63
C PRO A 138 21.17 10.37 13.14
N ASP A 139 22.26 9.68 12.75
CA ASP A 139 22.61 9.45 11.35
C ASP A 139 21.73 8.38 10.67
N LYS A 140 20.99 7.60 11.47
CA LYS A 140 20.21 6.44 11.02
C LYS A 140 18.71 6.58 11.24
N GLY A 141 18.25 7.66 11.87
CA GLY A 141 16.83 7.91 12.13
C GLY A 141 16.52 9.37 12.40
N VAL A 142 15.27 9.66 12.71
CA VAL A 142 14.80 11.04 12.97
C VAL A 142 14.53 11.25 14.46
N VAL A 143 14.06 10.21 15.13
CA VAL A 143 13.78 10.23 16.56
C VAL A 143 14.61 9.19 17.31
N SER A 144 14.93 9.47 18.57
CA SER A 144 15.52 8.54 19.51
C SER A 144 14.61 7.34 19.76
N GLU A 145 15.08 6.32 20.48
CA GLU A 145 14.26 5.17 20.88
C GLU A 145 13.03 5.55 21.71
N THR A 146 13.04 6.75 22.28
CA THR A 146 12.00 7.29 23.15
C THR A 146 11.02 8.20 22.40
N GLY A 147 11.26 8.43 21.09
CA GLY A 147 10.41 9.22 20.22
C GLY A 147 10.76 10.72 20.17
N GLU A 148 11.81 11.18 20.86
CA GLU A 148 12.26 12.58 20.81
C GLU A 148 13.06 12.83 19.52
N VAL A 149 12.78 13.93 18.83
CA VAL A 149 13.45 14.32 17.59
C VAL A 149 14.89 14.74 17.90
N PHE A 150 15.84 14.12 17.21
CA PHE A 150 17.25 14.47 17.38
C PHE A 150 17.50 15.95 17.08
N GLY A 151 18.19 16.63 18.00
CA GLY A 151 18.52 18.06 17.89
C GLY A 151 17.39 19.02 18.27
N TYR A 152 16.22 18.52 18.68
CA TYR A 152 15.08 19.34 19.10
C TYR A 152 14.54 18.89 20.45
N LYS A 153 14.80 19.69 21.48
CA LYS A 153 14.31 19.43 22.83
C LYS A 153 12.78 19.53 22.89
N ASN A 154 12.14 18.58 23.57
CA ASN A 154 10.70 18.52 23.80
C ASN A 154 9.85 18.41 22.51
N LEU A 155 10.42 17.91 21.42
CA LEU A 155 9.70 17.63 20.18
C LEU A 155 9.64 16.12 19.97
N PHE A 156 8.44 15.55 19.94
CA PHE A 156 8.25 14.10 19.86
C PHE A 156 7.40 13.69 18.66
N ILE A 157 7.61 12.48 18.16
CA ILE A 157 6.77 11.83 17.14
C ILE A 157 6.36 10.46 17.68
N ALA A 158 5.07 10.13 17.60
CA ALA A 158 4.48 8.91 18.18
C ALA A 158 3.39 8.31 17.27
N ASP A 159 3.65 8.24 15.96
CA ASP A 159 2.74 7.65 14.97
C ASP A 159 3.46 6.59 14.11
N GLY A 160 2.79 6.08 13.06
CA GLY A 160 3.37 5.05 12.18
C GLY A 160 4.67 5.45 11.46
N SER A 161 5.00 6.74 11.40
CA SER A 161 6.24 7.21 10.77
C SER A 161 7.51 6.79 11.53
N VAL A 162 7.38 6.46 12.81
CA VAL A 162 8.52 6.07 13.66
C VAL A 162 8.89 4.60 13.52
N ILE A 163 8.01 3.78 12.94
CA ILE A 163 8.25 2.35 12.75
C ILE A 163 9.36 2.16 11.70
N PRO A 164 10.49 1.51 12.06
CA PRO A 164 11.71 1.54 11.25
C PRO A 164 11.69 0.63 10.02
N SER A 165 10.72 -0.26 9.89
CA SER A 165 10.64 -1.23 8.80
C SER A 165 9.22 -1.73 8.57
N SER A 166 9.01 -2.41 7.46
CA SER A 166 7.80 -3.17 7.21
C SER A 166 7.71 -4.31 8.23
N ILE A 167 6.57 -4.40 8.92
CA ILE A 167 6.33 -5.42 9.96
C ILE A 167 5.56 -6.64 9.42
N GLY A 168 5.03 -6.57 8.19
CA GLY A 168 4.33 -7.68 7.54
C GLY A 168 2.94 -8.02 8.13
N PHE A 169 2.40 -7.20 9.03
CA PHE A 169 1.09 -7.38 9.67
C PHE A 169 0.36 -6.05 9.84
N HIS A 170 -0.87 -6.09 10.35
CA HIS A 170 -1.66 -4.90 10.69
C HIS A 170 -0.94 -4.07 11.77
N PRO A 171 -0.61 -2.79 11.52
CA PRO A 171 0.33 -2.07 12.37
C PRO A 171 -0.30 -1.33 13.55
N VAL A 172 -1.63 -1.24 13.64
CA VAL A 172 -2.29 -0.36 14.63
C VAL A 172 -1.85 -0.67 16.07
N MET A 173 -1.75 -1.95 16.45
CA MET A 173 -1.32 -2.33 17.80
C MET A 173 0.17 -2.03 18.04
N THR A 174 1.02 -2.23 17.04
CA THR A 174 2.45 -1.88 17.12
C THR A 174 2.64 -0.38 17.26
N ILE A 175 1.92 0.42 16.48
CA ILE A 175 1.95 1.89 16.56
C ILE A 175 1.47 2.34 17.95
N SER A 176 0.39 1.75 18.46
CA SER A 176 -0.15 2.07 19.78
C SER A 176 0.85 1.75 20.89
N ALA A 177 1.48 0.58 20.85
CA ALA A 177 2.49 0.19 21.83
C ALA A 177 3.73 1.11 21.82
N VAL A 178 4.19 1.51 20.63
CA VAL A 178 5.32 2.45 20.50
C VAL A 178 4.91 3.86 20.99
N ALA A 179 3.70 4.31 20.69
CA ALA A 179 3.18 5.58 21.18
C ALA A 179 3.04 5.59 22.71
N GLU A 180 2.54 4.50 23.31
CA GLU A 180 2.51 4.33 24.77
C GLU A 180 3.91 4.32 25.37
N HIS A 181 4.88 3.68 24.71
CA HIS A 181 6.28 3.73 25.14
C HIS A 181 6.81 5.16 25.17
N THR A 182 6.59 5.95 24.11
CA THR A 182 6.95 7.38 24.06
C THR A 182 6.21 8.21 25.11
N ALA A 183 4.94 7.92 25.39
CA ALA A 183 4.18 8.64 26.41
C ALA A 183 4.68 8.33 27.83
N ALA A 184 4.90 7.06 28.16
CA ALA A 184 5.42 6.62 29.45
C ALA A 184 6.80 7.23 29.71
N SER A 185 7.60 7.26 28.65
CA SER A 185 8.89 7.93 28.54
C SER A 185 8.80 9.42 28.93
N ILE A 186 7.93 10.19 28.28
CA ILE A 186 7.70 11.60 28.64
C ILE A 186 7.24 11.75 30.10
N CYS A 187 6.35 10.88 30.58
CA CYS A 187 5.81 10.94 31.95
C CYS A 187 6.85 10.59 33.02
N ALA A 188 7.77 9.66 32.71
CA ALA A 188 8.89 9.31 33.58
C ALA A 188 9.96 10.41 33.64
N GLY A 189 9.81 11.48 32.85
CA GLY A 189 10.77 12.56 32.77
C GLY A 189 12.08 12.14 32.12
N LEU A 190 12.00 11.17 31.19
CA LEU A 190 13.13 10.68 30.40
C LEU A 190 14.16 11.75 30.03
#